data_AF-A0A2G9UAW9-F1
#
_entry.id   AF-A0A2G9UAW9-F1
#
_cell.length_a   1.000
_cell.length_b   1.000
_cell.length_c   1.000
_cell.angle_alpha   90.00
_cell.angle_beta   90.00
_cell.angle_gamma   90.00
#
_symmetry.space_group_name_H-M   'P 1'
#
loop_
_entity.id
_entity.type
_entity.pdbx_description
1 polymer ?
#
loop_
_entity_poly.entity_id
_entity_poly.type
_entity_poly.pdbx_seq_one_letter_code
_entity_poly.pdbx_strand_id
1 'polypeptide(L)'
;MESIDESLQLEILREMEGHVLKCVKDQNGNHVVQKVIEKVKPERLQFIINTFTKNGPDTITQLSMHPYGCRVIQRVLEHCSEEQKRPVLEALHANMSTLIVDQYGNYVVQHVIEHGSNQDRDRIVQESTTSYSIDDEGSVCELRRAENVGYS
;
A
#
# COMPACT_ATOMS: atom_id res chain seq x y z
N MET A 1 -0.93 -5.74 29.18
CA MET A 1 0.18 -5.45 28.26
C MET A 1 0.67 -4.08 28.64
N GLU A 2 1.77 -3.99 29.38
CA GLU A 2 2.32 -2.72 29.85
C GLU A 2 2.63 -1.85 28.64
N SER A 3 2.03 -0.66 28.58
CA SER A 3 2.36 0.32 27.55
C SER A 3 3.80 0.75 27.78
N ILE A 4 4.65 0.54 26.79
CA ILE A 4 6.01 1.09 26.75
C ILE A 4 5.90 2.60 27.01
N ASP A 5 6.78 3.12 27.87
CA ASP A 5 6.82 4.54 28.23
C ASP A 5 6.89 5.43 26.98
N GLU A 6 6.14 6.53 26.97
CA GLU A 6 6.01 7.42 25.82
C GLU A 6 7.37 8.03 25.41
N SER A 7 8.31 8.19 26.35
CA SER A 7 9.67 8.66 26.04
C SER A 7 10.47 7.62 25.27
N LEU A 8 10.41 6.35 25.67
CA LEU A 8 11.08 5.25 24.96
C LEU A 8 10.48 5.04 23.57
N GLN A 9 9.17 5.22 23.42
CA GLN A 9 8.55 5.23 22.08
C GLN A 9 9.14 6.32 21.20
N LEU A 10 9.34 7.53 21.71
CA LEU A 10 9.93 8.64 20.94
C LEU A 10 11.37 8.37 20.53
N GLU A 11 12.18 7.75 21.39
CA GLU A 11 13.55 7.37 21.05
C GLU A 11 13.57 6.35 19.91
N ILE A 12 12.72 5.32 19.96
CA ILE A 12 12.60 4.33 18.89
C ILE A 12 12.19 4.99 17.57
N LEU A 13 11.24 5.93 17.60
CA LEU A 13 10.80 6.65 16.40
C LEU A 13 11.92 7.48 15.78
N ARG A 14 12.71 8.18 16.62
CA ARG A 14 13.85 8.99 16.16
C ARG A 14 14.94 8.14 15.52
N GLU A 15 15.32 7.03 16.15
CA GLU A 15 16.33 6.12 15.60
C GLU A 15 15.87 5.42 14.31
N MET A 16 14.55 5.20 14.17
CA MET A 16 13.97 4.63 12.96
C MET A 16 13.90 5.64 11.80
N GLU A 17 13.87 6.94 12.10
CA GLU A 17 13.84 7.99 11.09
C GLU A 17 15.08 7.90 10.17
N GLY A 18 14.87 7.88 8.85
CA GLY A 18 15.95 7.65 7.88
C GLY A 18 16.26 6.18 7.57
N HIS A 19 15.76 5.23 8.36
CA HIS A 19 15.95 3.78 8.13
C HIS A 19 14.67 3.01 7.78
N VAL A 20 13.51 3.68 7.75
CA VAL A 20 12.19 3.08 7.53
C VAL A 20 12.16 2.08 6.37
N LEU A 21 12.61 2.45 5.16
CA LEU A 21 12.56 1.55 3.99
C LEU A 21 13.40 0.28 4.19
N LYS A 22 14.57 0.42 4.84
CA LYS A 22 15.43 -0.71 5.16
C LYS A 22 14.72 -1.64 6.15
N CYS A 23 14.12 -1.08 7.20
CA CYS A 23 13.37 -1.84 8.20
C CYS A 23 12.17 -2.57 7.59
N VAL A 24 11.39 -1.92 6.72
CA VAL A 24 10.22 -2.54 6.06
C VAL A 24 10.62 -3.75 5.21
N LYS A 25 11.79 -3.71 4.57
CA LYS A 25 12.30 -4.81 3.74
C LYS A 25 13.08 -5.87 4.53
N ASP A 26 13.27 -5.69 5.83
CA ASP A 26 13.96 -6.63 6.71
C ASP A 26 12.99 -7.65 7.33
N GLN A 27 13.44 -8.89 7.53
CA GLN A 27 12.63 -9.98 8.10
C GLN A 27 12.16 -9.71 9.53
N ASN A 28 12.93 -8.96 10.32
CA ASN A 28 12.58 -8.59 11.70
C ASN A 28 12.08 -7.14 11.78
N GLY A 29 12.73 -6.24 11.05
CA GLY A 29 12.43 -4.81 11.03
C GLY A 29 10.98 -4.52 10.62
N ASN A 30 10.40 -5.30 9.71
CA ASN A 30 9.02 -5.10 9.29
C ASN A 30 8.03 -5.26 10.47
N HIS A 31 8.30 -6.19 11.40
CA HIS A 31 7.45 -6.40 12.56
C HIS A 31 7.50 -5.21 13.53
N VAL A 32 8.68 -4.57 13.65
CA VAL A 32 8.85 -3.34 14.43
C VAL A 32 8.03 -2.21 13.81
N VAL A 33 8.15 -2.01 12.49
CA VAL A 33 7.39 -0.96 11.78
C VAL A 33 5.88 -1.18 11.89
N GLN A 34 5.41 -2.42 11.74
CA GLN A 34 4.00 -2.77 11.95
C GLN A 34 3.55 -2.44 13.37
N LYS A 35 4.33 -2.83 14.39
CA LYS A 35 3.98 -2.55 15.80
C LYS A 35 3.96 -1.06 16.11
N VAL A 36 4.87 -0.29 15.51
CA VAL A 36 4.88 1.17 15.60
C VAL A 36 3.56 1.73 15.03
N ILE A 37 3.17 1.32 13.82
CA ILE A 37 1.93 1.80 13.19
C ILE A 37 0.69 1.43 14.01
N GLU A 38 0.66 0.23 14.59
CA GLU A 38 -0.48 -0.24 15.42
C GLU A 38 -0.60 0.47 16.79
N LYS A 39 0.50 0.98 17.34
CA LYS A 39 0.56 1.41 18.76
C LYS A 39 0.85 2.90 18.95
N VAL A 40 1.42 3.56 17.96
CA VAL A 40 1.76 4.98 18.01
C VAL A 40 0.64 5.78 17.36
N LYS A 41 0.31 6.93 17.94
CA LYS A 41 -0.75 7.79 17.40
C LYS A 41 -0.40 8.30 15.99
N PRO A 42 -1.37 8.40 15.07
CA PRO A 42 -1.15 8.78 13.67
C PRO A 42 -0.32 10.06 13.49
N GLU A 43 -0.46 11.06 14.37
CA GLU A 43 0.24 12.34 14.25
C GLU A 43 1.77 12.19 14.30
N ARG A 44 2.27 11.12 14.94
CA ARG A 44 3.71 10.82 15.02
C ARG A 44 4.20 9.91 13.89
N LEU A 45 3.31 9.38 13.05
CA LEU A 45 3.65 8.44 11.97
C LEU A 45 3.93 9.12 10.63
N GLN A 46 3.82 10.46 10.55
CA GLN A 46 3.94 11.19 9.29
C GLN A 46 5.27 10.95 8.58
N PHE A 47 6.36 10.75 9.32
CA PHE A 47 7.68 10.46 8.73
C PHE A 47 7.71 9.14 7.94
N ILE A 48 6.90 8.14 8.32
CA ILE A 48 6.76 6.87 7.58
C ILE A 48 6.09 7.16 6.24
N ILE A 49 4.98 7.91 6.26
CA ILE A 49 4.25 8.28 5.05
C ILE A 49 5.14 9.10 4.12
N ASN A 50 5.82 10.12 4.65
CA ASN A 50 6.77 10.94 3.91
C ASN A 50 7.89 10.09 3.29
N THR A 51 8.36 9.05 4.00
CA THR A 51 9.37 8.15 3.47
C THR A 51 8.84 7.32 2.31
N PHE A 52 7.61 6.83 2.39
CA PHE A 52 6.98 6.04 1.32
C PHE A 52 6.65 6.88 0.09
N THR A 53 6.33 8.16 0.26
CA THR A 53 5.95 9.05 -0.85
C THR A 53 7.12 9.88 -1.40
N LYS A 54 8.28 9.85 -0.75
CA LYS A 54 9.45 10.72 -1.05
C LYS A 54 9.84 10.74 -2.53
N ASN A 55 9.79 9.59 -3.19
CA ASN A 55 10.22 9.40 -4.58
C ASN A 55 9.04 9.11 -5.52
N GLY A 56 7.83 9.54 -5.17
CA GLY A 56 6.62 9.27 -5.95
C GLY A 56 5.95 7.93 -5.61
N PRO A 57 4.97 7.50 -6.43
CA PRO A 57 4.09 6.36 -6.12
C PRO A 57 4.79 5.00 -6.19
N ASP A 58 5.87 4.88 -6.96
CA ASP A 58 6.55 3.60 -7.24
C ASP A 58 7.01 2.90 -5.97
N THR A 59 7.41 3.65 -4.95
CA THR A 59 7.87 3.07 -3.68
C THR A 59 6.72 2.33 -2.99
N ILE A 60 5.51 2.89 -2.98
CA ILE A 60 4.32 2.26 -2.40
C ILE A 60 3.94 0.99 -3.19
N THR A 61 3.98 1.05 -4.51
CA THR A 61 3.71 -0.10 -5.38
C THR A 61 4.73 -1.22 -5.12
N GLN A 62 6.02 -0.91 -5.07
CA GLN A 62 7.07 -1.87 -4.77
C GLN A 62 6.92 -2.49 -3.38
N LEU A 63 6.57 -1.69 -2.37
CA LEU A 63 6.31 -2.21 -1.02
C LEU A 63 5.08 -3.12 -0.98
N SER A 64 4.03 -2.78 -1.72
CA SER A 64 2.80 -3.58 -1.79
C SER A 64 3.01 -4.94 -2.44
N MET A 65 3.98 -5.06 -3.35
CA MET A 65 4.39 -6.32 -3.97
C MET A 65 5.54 -7.02 -3.24
N HIS A 66 5.94 -6.53 -2.06
CA HIS A 66 7.03 -7.11 -1.28
C HIS A 66 6.48 -8.05 -0.19
N PRO A 67 7.10 -9.23 0.05
CA PRO A 67 6.62 -10.21 1.04
C PRO A 67 6.42 -9.66 2.46
N TYR A 68 7.24 -8.69 2.86
CA TYR A 68 7.12 -8.00 4.15
C TYR A 68 6.46 -6.62 4.03
N GLY A 69 6.62 -5.97 2.88
CA GLY A 69 6.16 -4.59 2.69
C GLY A 69 4.64 -4.51 2.59
N CYS A 70 4.00 -5.52 1.99
CA CYS A 70 2.55 -5.56 1.82
C CYS A 70 1.82 -5.51 3.17
N ARG A 71 2.39 -6.16 4.19
CA ARG A 71 1.87 -6.14 5.57
C ARG A 71 1.98 -4.75 6.19
N VAL A 72 3.08 -4.05 5.95
CA VAL A 72 3.25 -2.66 6.44
C VAL A 72 2.27 -1.72 5.74
N ILE A 73 2.06 -1.85 4.43
CA ILE A 73 1.07 -1.05 3.70
C ILE A 73 -0.35 -1.30 4.24
N GLN A 74 -0.72 -2.56 4.52
CA GLN A 74 -2.00 -2.88 5.17
C GLN A 74 -2.14 -2.18 6.53
N ARG A 75 -1.11 -2.23 7.40
CA ARG A 75 -1.15 -1.52 8.69
C ARG A 75 -1.34 0.00 8.53
N VAL A 76 -0.73 0.61 7.51
CA VAL A 76 -0.94 2.04 7.20
C VAL A 76 -2.41 2.30 6.85
N LEU A 77 -3.00 1.45 6.00
CA LEU A 77 -4.41 1.58 5.60
C LEU A 77 -5.39 1.35 6.77
N GLU A 78 -5.01 0.57 7.77
CA GLU A 78 -5.84 0.28 8.94
C GLU A 78 -5.75 1.36 10.02
N HIS A 79 -4.54 1.87 10.31
CA HIS A 79 -4.27 2.62 11.55
C HIS A 79 -3.93 4.09 11.35
N CYS A 80 -3.47 4.52 10.17
CA CYS A 80 -3.15 5.92 9.95
C CYS A 80 -4.42 6.78 9.78
N SER A 81 -4.28 8.11 9.79
CA SER A 81 -5.41 9.00 9.51
C SER A 81 -5.83 8.95 8.04
N GLU A 82 -7.04 9.42 7.71
CA GLU A 82 -7.50 9.46 6.31
C GLU A 82 -6.61 10.34 5.43
N GLU A 83 -6.07 11.46 5.96
CA GLU A 83 -5.12 12.29 5.22
C GLU A 83 -3.81 11.54 4.92
N GLN A 84 -3.35 10.71 5.85
CA GLN A 84 -2.14 9.90 5.70
C GLN A 84 -2.32 8.72 4.75
N LYS A 85 -3.51 8.10 4.74
CA LYS A 85 -3.83 7.02 3.81
C LYS A 85 -3.95 7.51 2.38
N ARG A 86 -4.41 8.75 2.17
CA ARG A 86 -4.71 9.27 0.83
C ARG A 86 -3.58 9.14 -0.20
N PRO A 87 -2.34 9.60 0.06
CA PRO A 87 -1.26 9.44 -0.91
C PRO A 87 -0.90 7.97 -1.16
N VAL A 88 -1.12 7.08 -0.18
CA VAL A 88 -0.94 5.64 -0.35
C VAL A 88 -2.01 5.08 -1.28
N LEU A 89 -3.28 5.41 -1.06
CA LEU A 89 -4.39 4.96 -1.88
C LEU A 89 -4.29 5.46 -3.33
N GLU A 90 -3.89 6.71 -3.56
CA GLU A 90 -3.68 7.21 -4.93
C GLU A 90 -2.55 6.47 -5.66
N ALA A 91 -1.47 6.11 -4.96
CA ALA A 91 -0.40 5.31 -5.55
C ALA A 91 -0.84 3.87 -5.90
N LEU A 92 -1.71 3.27 -5.07
CA LEU A 92 -2.30 1.96 -5.33
C LEU A 92 -3.22 2.00 -6.54
N HIS A 93 -4.16 2.96 -6.60
CA HIS A 93 -5.06 3.16 -7.76
C HIS A 93 -4.27 3.36 -9.06
N ALA A 94 -3.20 4.16 -9.03
CA ALA A 94 -2.35 4.37 -10.20
C ALA A 94 -1.69 3.09 -10.76
N ASN A 95 -1.58 2.02 -9.96
CA ASN A 95 -0.91 0.77 -10.32
C ASN A 95 -1.78 -0.47 -10.12
N MET A 96 -3.10 -0.30 -10.08
CA MET A 96 -4.05 -1.35 -9.68
C MET A 96 -3.93 -2.62 -10.52
N SER A 97 -3.81 -2.48 -11.85
CA SER A 97 -3.68 -3.63 -12.77
C SER A 97 -2.48 -4.52 -12.43
N THR A 98 -1.38 -3.91 -11.98
CA THR A 98 -0.17 -4.65 -11.59
C THR A 98 -0.37 -5.31 -10.23
N LEU A 99 -1.00 -4.62 -9.29
CA LEU A 99 -1.19 -5.10 -7.93
C LEU A 99 -2.17 -6.28 -7.86
N ILE A 100 -3.24 -6.28 -8.65
CA ILE A 100 -4.27 -7.33 -8.65
C ILE A 100 -3.68 -8.71 -9.02
N VAL A 101 -2.74 -8.74 -9.98
CA VAL A 101 -2.14 -9.99 -10.46
C VAL A 101 -0.87 -10.38 -9.70
N ASP A 102 -0.34 -9.50 -8.85
CA ASP A 102 0.86 -9.79 -8.06
C ASP A 102 0.54 -10.71 -6.87
N GLN A 103 1.48 -11.61 -6.55
CA GLN A 103 1.34 -12.62 -5.49
C GLN A 103 1.17 -12.04 -4.08
N TYR A 104 1.61 -10.80 -3.83
CA TYR A 104 1.45 -10.09 -2.55
C TYR A 104 0.52 -8.87 -2.68
N GLY A 105 0.60 -8.16 -3.80
CA GLY A 105 -0.20 -6.96 -4.10
C GLY A 105 -1.71 -7.23 -4.06
N ASN A 106 -2.15 -8.42 -4.50
CA ASN A 106 -3.58 -8.77 -4.51
C ASN A 106 -4.21 -8.69 -3.11
N TYR A 107 -3.45 -9.02 -2.06
CA TYR A 107 -3.93 -8.91 -0.67
C TYR A 107 -4.08 -7.46 -0.21
N VAL A 108 -3.25 -6.54 -0.72
CA VAL A 108 -3.40 -5.11 -0.45
C VAL A 108 -4.64 -4.58 -1.15
N VAL A 109 -4.91 -5.01 -2.39
CA VAL A 109 -6.13 -4.63 -3.12
C VAL A 109 -7.39 -5.15 -2.41
N GLN A 110 -7.41 -6.44 -2.04
CA GLN A 110 -8.50 -7.03 -1.26
C GLN A 110 -8.76 -6.25 0.03
N HIS A 111 -7.70 -5.84 0.71
CA HIS A 111 -7.82 -5.04 1.92
C HIS A 111 -8.54 -3.70 1.68
N VAL A 112 -8.25 -3.01 0.57
CA VAL A 112 -8.96 -1.78 0.19
C VAL A 112 -10.41 -2.06 -0.20
N ILE A 113 -10.69 -3.20 -0.84
CA ILE A 113 -12.07 -3.62 -1.17
C ILE A 113 -12.90 -3.85 0.10
N GLU A 114 -12.29 -4.46 1.12
CA GLU A 114 -12.97 -4.82 2.38
C GLU A 114 -13.15 -3.63 3.33
N HIS A 115 -12.15 -2.76 3.44
CA HIS A 115 -12.09 -1.73 4.49
C HIS A 115 -12.03 -0.29 3.96
N GLY A 116 -11.83 -0.11 2.65
CA GLY A 116 -11.74 1.20 2.02
C GLY A 116 -13.08 1.93 1.93
N SER A 117 -13.01 3.23 1.63
CA SER A 117 -14.19 4.04 1.36
C SER A 117 -14.97 3.50 0.15
N ASN A 118 -16.28 3.77 0.05
CA ASN A 118 -17.05 3.39 -1.14
C ASN A 118 -16.42 3.94 -2.43
N GLN A 119 -15.89 5.18 -2.39
CA GLN A 119 -15.20 5.78 -3.53
C GLN A 119 -13.97 4.98 -3.96
N ASP A 120 -13.13 4.56 -3.00
CA ASP A 120 -11.93 3.78 -3.29
C ASP A 120 -12.31 2.38 -3.82
N ARG A 121 -13.34 1.76 -3.26
CA ARG A 121 -13.87 0.46 -3.71
C ARG A 121 -14.42 0.53 -5.14
N ASP A 122 -15.20 1.56 -5.45
CA ASP A 122 -15.78 1.76 -6.78
C ASP A 122 -14.69 1.96 -7.84
N ARG A 123 -13.62 2.72 -7.52
CA ARG A 123 -12.45 2.88 -8.42
C ARG A 123 -11.79 1.54 -8.74
N ILE A 124 -11.58 0.68 -7.74
CA ILE A 124 -11.00 -0.65 -7.94
C ILE A 124 -11.86 -1.50 -8.87
N VAL A 125 -13.19 -1.51 -8.66
CA VAL A 125 -14.12 -2.28 -9.50
C VAL A 125 -14.09 -1.77 -10.95
N GLN A 126 -14.07 -0.45 -11.14
CA GLN A 126 -13.96 0.16 -12.47
C GLN A 126 -12.66 -0.23 -13.18
N GLU A 127 -11.51 -0.16 -12.49
CA GLU A 127 -10.21 -0.52 -13.07
C GLU A 127 -10.12 -2.01 -13.40
N SER A 128 -10.63 -2.87 -12.52
CA SER A 128 -10.71 -4.32 -12.75
C SER A 128 -11.56 -4.67 -13.97
N THR A 129 -12.69 -3.97 -14.14
CA THR A 129 -13.60 -4.15 -15.29
C THR A 129 -13.04 -3.54 -16.58
N THR A 130 -12.21 -2.50 -16.47
CA THR A 130 -11.60 -1.84 -17.63
C THR A 130 -10.40 -2.63 -18.19
N SER A 131 -9.79 -3.48 -17.37
CA SER A 131 -8.70 -4.37 -17.80
C SER A 131 -9.18 -5.71 -18.37
N TYR A 132 -10.43 -6.11 -18.10
CA TYR A 132 -10.98 -7.40 -18.51
C TYR A 132 -12.42 -7.23 -19.02
N SER A 133 -12.68 -7.56 -20.28
CA SER A 133 -14.04 -7.65 -20.82
C SER A 133 -14.60 -9.06 -20.58
N ILE A 134 -15.85 -9.14 -20.14
CA ILE A 134 -16.62 -10.39 -20.14
C ILE A 134 -17.13 -10.57 -21.57
N ASP A 135 -16.71 -11.64 -22.25
CA ASP A 135 -17.26 -11.96 -23.57
C ASP A 135 -18.73 -12.40 -23.49
N ASP A 136 -19.41 -12.52 -24.63
CA ASP A 136 -20.82 -12.91 -24.68
C ASP A 136 -21.11 -14.31 -24.08
N GLU A 137 -20.07 -15.09 -23.78
CA GLU A 137 -20.15 -16.42 -23.16
C GLU A 137 -19.86 -16.40 -21.65
N GLY A 138 -19.54 -15.24 -21.08
CA GLY A 138 -19.25 -15.09 -19.64
C GLY A 138 -17.79 -15.35 -19.25
N SER A 139 -16.88 -15.46 -20.22
CA SER A 139 -15.45 -15.68 -19.97
C SER A 139 -14.70 -14.37 -19.79
N VAL A 140 -13.74 -14.36 -18.86
CA VAL A 140 -12.87 -13.21 -18.57
C VAL A 140 -11.79 -13.11 -19.64
N CYS A 141 -11.88 -12.12 -20.54
CA CYS A 141 -10.86 -11.83 -21.55
C CYS A 141 -10.09 -10.55 -21.19
N GLU A 142 -8.76 -10.63 -21.18
CA GLU A 142 -7.88 -9.47 -20.96
C GLU A 142 -8.02 -8.49 -22.13
N LEU A 143 -8.40 -7.24 -21.84
CA LEU A 143 -8.43 -6.18 -22.84
C LEU A 143 -6.98 -5.86 -23.19
N ARG A 144 -6.49 -6.45 -24.30
CA ARG A 144 -5.19 -6.08 -24.88
C ARG A 144 -5.17 -4.57 -25.05
N ARG A 145 -4.41 -3.87 -24.20
CA ARG A 145 -4.03 -2.48 -24.48
C ARG A 145 -3.43 -2.49 -25.88
N ALA A 146 -4.00 -1.70 -26.78
CA ALA A 146 -3.35 -1.41 -28.05
C ALA A 146 -2.02 -0.72 -27.72
N GLU A 147 -0.95 -1.48 -27.60
CA GLU A 147 0.38 -0.92 -27.69
C GLU A 147 0.47 -0.29 -29.08
N ASN A 148 0.66 1.03 -29.10
CA ASN A 148 1.08 1.76 -30.28
C ASN A 148 2.41 1.15 -30.77
N VAL A 149 2.32 0.13 -31.63
CA VAL A 149 3.40 -0.22 -32.54
C VAL A 149 3.40 0.87 -33.61
N GLY A 150 3.98 2.01 -33.24
CA GLY A 150 4.32 3.09 -34.16
C GLY A 150 5.39 2.58 -35.10
N TYR A 151 4.96 2.14 -36.28
CA TYR A 151 5.82 2.00 -37.44
C TYR A 151 6.32 3.40 -37.83
N SER A 152 7.63 3.61 -37.82
CA SER A 152 8.33 4.67 -38.56
C SER A 152 9.71 4.16 -38.94
#